data_AF-A0A3M8CBT9-F1
#
_entry.id   AF-A0A3M8CBT9-F1
#
_cell.length_a   1.000
_cell.length_b   1.000
_cell.length_c   1.000
_cell.angle_alpha   90.00
_cell.angle_beta   90.00
_cell.angle_gamma   90.00
#
_symmetry.space_group_name_H-M   'P 1'
#
loop_
_entity.id
_entity.type
_entity.pdbx_description
1 polymer ?
#
loop_
_entity_poly.entity_id
_entity_poly.type
_entity_poly.pdbx_seq_one_letter_code
_entity_poly.pdbx_strand_id
1 'polypeptide(L)' 'MEVINLAFIAKRRAECGWTQQDMAEFLGFKNASAYQKYEKGEYAFKAIHLPILARKLGCDLQDLFYNRQVF' A
#
# COMPACT_ATOMS: atom_id res chain seq x y z
N MET A 1 -11.60 -8.08 -12.05
CA MET A 1 -10.60 -8.34 -10.98
C MET A 1 -10.18 -7.00 -10.43
N GLU A 2 -10.36 -6.79 -9.13
CA GLU A 2 -9.82 -5.62 -8.44
C GLU A 2 -8.31 -5.80 -8.29
N VAL A 3 -7.54 -4.83 -8.79
CA VAL A 3 -6.09 -4.86 -8.70
C VAL A 3 -5.65 -3.73 -7.78
N ILE A 4 -4.71 -4.03 -6.89
CA ILE A 4 -4.19 -3.07 -5.94
C ILE A 4 -3.45 -1.97 -6.70
N ASN A 5 -3.78 -0.72 -6.39
CA ASN A 5 -3.17 0.47 -6.94
C ASN A 5 -1.88 0.83 -6.18
N LEU A 6 -0.78 0.17 -6.54
CA LEU A 6 0.52 0.40 -5.91
C LEU A 6 1.02 1.85 -6.10
N ALA A 7 0.74 2.45 -7.25
CA ALA A 7 1.10 3.84 -7.54
C ALA A 7 0.35 4.81 -6.62
N PHE A 8 -0.94 4.56 -6.37
CA PHE A 8 -1.72 5.33 -5.41
C PHE A 8 -1.15 5.21 -4.00
N ILE A 9 -0.85 3.99 -3.54
CA ILE A 9 -0.26 3.76 -2.21
C ILE A 9 1.04 4.55 -2.05
N ALA A 10 1.96 4.46 -3.03
CA ALA A 10 3.24 5.16 -2.99
C ALA A 10 3.07 6.69 -2.93
N LYS A 11 2.16 7.23 -3.76
CA LYS A 11 1.85 8.65 -3.80
C LYS A 11 1.23 9.12 -2.50
N ARG A 12 0.20 8.42 -2.02
CA ARG A 12 -0.54 8.76 -0.80
C ARG A 12 0.35 8.70 0.44
N ARG A 13 1.25 7.71 0.50
CA ARG A 13 2.27 7.60 1.54
C ARG A 13 3.11 8.89 1.62
N ALA A 14 3.58 9.39 0.48
CA ALA A 14 4.38 10.61 0.42
C ALA A 14 3.55 11.85 0.82
N GLU A 15 2.28 11.94 0.40
CA GLU A 15 1.37 13.02 0.80
C GLU A 15 1.10 13.05 2.32
N CYS A 16 1.01 11.88 2.95
CA CYS A 16 0.86 11.76 4.39
C CYS A 16 2.18 11.98 5.16
N GLY A 17 3.31 12.14 4.47
CA GLY A 17 4.62 12.33 5.10
C GLY A 17 5.23 11.06 5.69
N TRP A 18 4.73 9.87 5.34
CA TRP A 18 5.25 8.61 5.86
C TRP A 18 6.48 8.13 5.09
N THR A 19 7.51 7.68 5.81
CA THR A 19 8.67 7.02 5.20
C THR A 19 8.37 5.55 4.89
N GLN A 20 9.22 4.92 4.08
CA GLN A 20 9.13 3.47 3.84
C GLN A 20 9.41 2.65 5.11
N GLN A 21 10.21 3.20 6.03
CA GLN A 21 10.49 2.57 7.32
C GLN A 21 9.25 2.61 8.22
N ASP A 22 8.56 3.75 8.31
CA ASP A 22 7.32 3.86 9.10
C ASP A 22 6.25 2.87 8.62
N MET A 23 6.08 2.76 7.30
CA MET A 23 5.13 1.82 6.72
C MET A 23 5.53 0.36 6.97
N ALA A 24 6.83 0.05 6.95
CA ALA A 24 7.33 -1.27 7.32
C ALA A 24 6.96 -1.60 8.77
N GLU A 25 7.17 -0.67 9.70
CA GLU A 25 6.83 -0.84 11.11
C GLU A 25 5.32 -1.02 11.33
N PHE A 26 4.48 -0.22 10.65
CA PHE A 26 3.02 -0.35 10.74
C PHE A 26 2.50 -1.70 10.24
N LEU A 27 3.18 -2.29 9.25
CA LEU A 27 2.81 -3.56 8.64
C LEU A 27 3.50 -4.77 9.28
N GLY A 28 4.37 -4.55 10.27
CA GLY A 28 5.13 -5.60 10.96
C GLY A 28 6.26 -6.19 10.11
N PHE A 29 6.77 -5.43 9.13
CA PHE A 29 7.92 -5.83 8.32
C PHE A 29 9.24 -5.51 9.01
N LYS A 30 10.28 -6.30 8.69
CA LYS A 30 11.59 -6.20 9.35
C LYS A 30 12.37 -4.92 9.00
N ASN A 31 12.13 -4.34 7.82
CA ASN A 31 12.85 -3.15 7.35
C ASN A 31 12.11 -2.44 6.21
N ALA A 32 12.51 -1.20 5.92
CA ALA A 32 12.03 -0.41 4.79
C ALA A 32 12.14 -1.14 3.44
N SER A 33 13.22 -1.90 3.20
CA SER A 33 13.42 -2.65 1.95
C SER A 33 12.34 -3.71 1.74
N ALA A 34 11.88 -4.37 2.80
CA ALA A 34 10.79 -5.33 2.72
C ALA A 34 9.51 -4.63 2.25
N TYR A 35 9.16 -3.49 2.84
CA TYR A 35 8.01 -2.68 2.41
C TYR A 35 8.15 -2.20 0.95
N GLN A 36 9.34 -1.72 0.55
CA GLN A 36 9.60 -1.24 -0.80
C GLN A 36 9.27 -2.30 -1.87
N LYS A 37 9.54 -3.58 -1.60
CA LYS A 37 9.20 -4.68 -2.53
C LYS A 37 7.70 -4.82 -2.75
N TYR A 38 6.88 -4.59 -1.72
CA TYR A 38 5.43 -4.55 -1.87
C TYR A 38 4.97 -3.31 -2.66
N GLU A 39 5.53 -2.14 -2.33
CA GLU A 39 5.19 -0.89 -3.03
C GLU A 39 5.59 -0.93 -4.52
N LYS A 40 6.66 -1.64 -4.87
CA LYS A 40 7.09 -1.88 -6.27
C LYS A 40 6.34 -3.02 -6.97
N GLY A 41 5.58 -3.83 -6.24
CA GLY A 41 4.85 -4.97 -6.80
C GLY A 41 5.67 -6.24 -6.99
N GLU A 42 6.88 -6.32 -6.43
CA GLU A 42 7.64 -7.58 -6.33
C GLU A 42 6.93 -8.56 -5.39
N TYR A 43 6.22 -8.03 -4.38
CA TYR A 43 5.32 -8.81 -3.52
C TYR A 43 3.91 -8.23 -3.52
N ALA A 44 2.92 -9.09 -3.33
CA ALA A 44 1.52 -8.70 -3.23
C ALA A 44 1.12 -8.42 -1.78
N PHE A 45 0.44 -7.30 -1.53
CA PHE A 45 -0.17 -7.06 -0.22
C PHE A 45 -1.27 -8.10 0.05
N LYS A 46 -1.16 -8.76 1.20
CA LYS A 46 -2.19 -9.65 1.74
C LYS A 46 -3.38 -8.87 2.28
N ALA A 47 -4.53 -9.53 2.37
CA ALA A 47 -5.76 -8.94 2.90
C ALA A 47 -5.59 -8.31 4.30
N ILE A 48 -4.71 -8.86 5.14
CA ILE A 48 -4.40 -8.32 6.48
C ILE A 48 -3.72 -6.94 6.45
N HIS A 49 -3.03 -6.60 5.36
CA HIS A 49 -2.29 -5.35 5.23
C HIS A 49 -3.18 -4.20 4.77
N LEU A 50 -4.23 -4.50 4.01
CA LEU A 50 -5.08 -3.48 3.38
C LEU A 50 -5.81 -2.57 4.40
N PRO A 51 -6.42 -3.08 5.49
CA PRO A 51 -7.05 -2.22 6.50
C PRO A 51 -6.04 -1.31 7.21
N ILE A 52 -4.80 -1.80 7.39
CA ILE A 52 -3.73 -1.03 8.02
C ILE A 52 -3.29 0.10 7.09
N LEU A 53 -3.10 -0.20 5.80
CA LEU A 53 -2.80 0.79 4.77
C LEU A 53 -3.88 1.87 4.71
N ALA A 54 -5.15 1.48 4.56
CA ALA A 54 -6.28 2.41 4.49
C ALA A 54 -6.30 3.37 5.69
N ARG A 55 -6.17 2.83 6.90
CA ARG A 55 -6.12 3.62 8.14
C ARG A 55 -4.94 4.59 8.19
N LYS A 56 -3.73 4.14 7.84
CA LYS A 56 -2.51 4.96 7.92
C LYS A 56 -2.43 6.02 6.81
N LEU A 57 -2.96 5.69 5.65
CA LEU A 57 -3.06 6.58 4.49
C LEU A 57 -4.29 7.50 4.55
N GLY A 58 -5.16 7.34 5.56
CA GLY A 58 -6.36 8.14 5.73
C GLY A 58 -7.25 8.11 4.49
N CYS A 59 -7.51 6.91 3.97
CA CYS A 59 -8.35 6.65 2.80
C CYS A 59 -9.22 5.41 3.05
N ASP A 60 -10.23 5.20 2.22
CA ASP A 60 -11.06 4.02 2.29
C ASP A 60 -10.37 2.82 1.66
N LEU A 61 -10.78 1.62 2.07
CA LEU A 61 -10.21 0.37 1.54
C LEU A 61 -10.36 0.27 0.02
N GLN A 62 -11.47 0.80 -0.52
CA GLN A 62 -11.75 0.79 -1.96
C GLN A 62 -10.80 1.69 -2.75
N ASP A 63 -10.28 2.77 -2.15
CA ASP A 63 -9.34 3.68 -2.80
C ASP A 63 -7.99 3.00 -3.11
N LEU A 64 -7.68 1.92 -2.39
CA LEU A 64 -6.46 1.12 -2.62
C LEU A 64 -6.53 0.28 -3.90
N PHE A 65 -7.67 0.21 -4.57
CA PHE A 65 -7.88 -0.60 -5.76
C PHE A 65 -8.22 0.26 -6.97
N TYR A 66 -7.89 -0.22 -8.16
CA TYR A 66 -8.47 0.29 -9.39
C TYR A 66 -9.36 -0.76 -10.03
N ASN A 67 -10.49 -0.30 -10.57
CA ASN A 67 -11.28 -1.09 -11.49
C ASN A 67 -10.54 -1.15 -12.81
N ARG A 68 -9.90 -2.29 -13.10
CA ARG A 68 -9.42 -2.58 -14.44
C ARG A 68 -10.65 -2.83 -15.31
N GLN A 69 -11.22 -1.78 -15.90
CA GLN A 69 -12.14 -1.95 -17.01
C GLN A 69 -11.32 -2.49 -18.17
N VAL A 70 -11.56 -3.75 -18.49
CA VAL A 70 -11.05 -4.38 -19.70
C VAL A 70 -12.00 -3.93 -20.80
N PHE A 71 -11.49 -3.11 -21.72
CA PHE A 71 -12.16 -2.78 -22.99
C PHE A 71 -11.91 -3.89 -23.99
#